data_AF-A0A973B808-F1
#
_entry.id   AF-A0A973B808-F1
#
_cell.length_a   1.000
_cell.length_b   1.000
_cell.length_c   1.000
_cell.angle_alpha   90.00
_cell.angle_beta   90.00
_cell.angle_gamma   90.00
#
_symmetry.space_group_name_H-M   'P 1'
#
loop_
_entity.id
_entity.type
_entity.pdbx_description
1 polymer ?
#
loop_
_entity_poly.entity_id
_entity_poly.type
_entity_poly.pdbx_seq_one_letter_code
_entity_poly.pdbx_strand_id
1 'polypeptide(L)'
;MTRQSTTCWALASLMALVLASSHLLDGPGDIDAAFDTAADAQHASSQALRDLQSSAPASARREAAARQLCAETRGAGASVRWSPEGHLICSLPNRPTPLSQHAKA
;
A
#
# COMPACT_ATOMS: atom_id res chain seq x y z
N MET A 1 -52.47 -14.01 22.88
CA MET A 1 -51.02 -14.03 22.59
C MET A 1 -50.75 -14.70 21.23
N THR A 2 -51.15 -14.09 20.11
CA THR A 2 -50.98 -14.69 18.77
C THR A 2 -50.42 -13.72 17.71
N ARG A 3 -50.48 -12.41 17.96
CA ARG A 3 -50.11 -11.36 17.00
C ARG A 3 -48.62 -11.28 16.67
N GLN A 4 -47.73 -11.66 17.60
CA GLN A 4 -46.27 -11.58 17.42
C GLN A 4 -45.73 -12.69 16.51
N SER A 5 -46.33 -13.88 16.56
CA SER A 5 -45.97 -15.02 15.70
C SER A 5 -46.19 -14.66 14.22
N THR A 6 -47.38 -14.17 13.88
CA THR A 6 -47.74 -13.85 12.48
C THR A 6 -46.86 -12.76 11.88
N THR A 7 -46.42 -11.78 12.68
CA THR A 7 -45.47 -10.74 12.24
C THR A 7 -44.07 -11.30 11.98
N CYS A 8 -43.56 -12.21 12.80
CA CYS A 8 -42.27 -12.86 12.55
C CYS A 8 -42.29 -13.69 11.26
N TRP A 9 -43.36 -14.46 11.05
CA TRP A 9 -43.52 -15.25 9.81
C TRP A 9 -43.64 -14.36 8.57
N ALA A 10 -44.39 -13.25 8.65
CA ALA A 10 -44.50 -12.31 7.54
C ALA A 10 -43.15 -11.65 7.19
N LEU A 11 -42.36 -11.28 8.21
CA LEU A 11 -41.05 -10.64 8.02
C LEU A 11 -40.02 -11.61 7.45
N ALA A 12 -40.03 -12.88 7.88
CA ALA A 12 -39.20 -13.93 7.31
C ALA A 12 -39.52 -14.19 5.83
N SER A 13 -40.81 -14.27 5.48
CA SER A 13 -41.24 -14.44 4.08
C SER A 13 -40.86 -13.24 3.22
N LEU A 14 -40.95 -12.02 3.76
CA LEU A 14 -40.54 -10.80 3.04
C LEU A 14 -39.03 -10.78 2.78
N MET A 15 -38.22 -11.14 3.77
CA MET A 15 -36.76 -11.27 3.60
C MET A 15 -36.38 -12.35 2.58
N ALA A 16 -37.05 -13.50 2.62
CA ALA A 16 -36.84 -14.56 1.63
C ALA A 16 -37.22 -14.11 0.21
N LEU A 17 -38.31 -13.35 0.06
CA LEU A 17 -38.75 -12.84 -1.24
C LEU A 17 -37.78 -11.79 -1.81
N VAL A 18 -37.26 -10.88 -0.98
CA VAL A 18 -36.23 -9.91 -1.39
C VAL A 18 -34.95 -10.63 -1.80
N LEU A 19 -34.52 -11.63 -1.02
CA LEU A 19 -33.32 -12.41 -1.34
C LEU A 19 -33.49 -13.23 -2.63
N ALA A 20 -34.66 -13.83 -2.84
CA ALA A 20 -34.99 -14.55 -4.07
C ALA A 20 -35.08 -13.62 -5.28
N SER A 21 -35.62 -12.41 -5.10
CA SER A 21 -35.72 -11.39 -6.15
C SER A 21 -34.34 -10.82 -6.52
N SER A 22 -33.45 -10.63 -5.54
CA SER A 22 -32.03 -10.35 -5.81
C SER A 22 -31.39 -11.48 -6.61
N HIS A 23 -31.62 -12.74 -6.25
CA HIS A 23 -31.05 -13.89 -6.95
C HIS A 23 -31.64 -14.14 -8.36
N LEU A 24 -32.81 -13.58 -8.68
CA LEU A 24 -33.46 -13.65 -9.99
C LEU A 24 -33.12 -12.44 -10.89
N LEU A 25 -32.84 -11.28 -10.29
CA LEU A 25 -32.39 -10.08 -10.99
C LEU A 25 -30.88 -10.14 -11.29
N ASP A 26 -30.14 -10.81 -10.42
CA ASP A 26 -28.76 -11.26 -10.60
C ASP A 26 -28.81 -12.62 -11.33
N GLY A 27 -29.13 -12.58 -12.64
CA GLY A 27 -29.20 -13.79 -13.46
C GLY A 27 -27.83 -14.50 -13.51
N PRO A 28 -27.78 -15.84 -13.41
CA PRO A 28 -26.53 -16.62 -13.26
C PRO A 28 -25.60 -16.61 -14.49
N GLY A 29 -25.87 -15.83 -15.54
CA GLY A 29 -25.07 -15.82 -16.78
C GLY A 29 -24.12 -14.63 -16.91
N ASP A 30 -24.53 -13.43 -16.47
CA ASP A 30 -23.72 -12.20 -16.63
C ASP A 30 -22.80 -11.95 -15.43
N ILE A 31 -23.12 -12.52 -14.27
CA ILE A 31 -22.33 -12.39 -13.06
C ILE A 31 -21.08 -13.24 -13.15
N ASP A 32 -21.13 -14.47 -13.67
CA ASP A 32 -19.94 -15.34 -13.72
C ASP A 32 -18.82 -14.71 -14.55
N ALA A 33 -19.14 -14.09 -15.69
CA ALA A 33 -18.16 -13.33 -16.49
C ALA A 33 -17.66 -12.07 -15.77
N ALA A 34 -18.54 -11.36 -15.05
CA ALA A 34 -18.17 -10.21 -14.23
C ALA A 34 -17.36 -10.61 -12.98
N PHE A 35 -17.58 -11.82 -12.45
CA PHE A 35 -16.97 -12.34 -11.24
C PHE A 35 -15.59 -12.89 -11.54
N ASP A 36 -15.40 -13.60 -12.65
CA ASP A 36 -14.08 -14.04 -13.10
C ASP A 36 -13.18 -12.83 -13.38
N THR A 37 -13.69 -11.82 -14.09
CA THR A 37 -12.93 -10.59 -14.37
C THR A 37 -12.66 -9.76 -13.11
N ALA A 38 -13.62 -9.68 -12.18
CA ALA A 38 -13.40 -9.03 -10.88
C ALA A 38 -12.43 -9.81 -9.98
N ALA A 39 -12.49 -11.14 -9.98
CA ALA A 39 -11.60 -12.01 -9.22
C ALA A 39 -10.16 -11.90 -9.73
N ASP A 40 -9.96 -11.91 -11.05
CA ASP A 40 -8.64 -11.68 -11.66
C ASP A 40 -8.09 -10.28 -11.35
N ALA A 41 -8.93 -9.23 -11.42
CA ALA A 41 -8.53 -7.87 -11.04
C ALA A 41 -8.18 -7.75 -9.54
N GLN A 42 -8.93 -8.44 -8.68
CA GLN A 42 -8.67 -8.49 -7.23
C GLN A 42 -7.40 -9.30 -6.91
N HIS A 43 -7.13 -10.36 -7.67
CA HIS A 43 -5.90 -11.13 -7.57
C HIS A 43 -4.69 -10.33 -8.07
N ALA A 44 -4.80 -9.58 -9.16
CA ALA A 44 -3.73 -8.72 -9.67
C ALA A 44 -3.36 -7.60 -8.67
N SER A 45 -4.36 -6.95 -8.07
CA SER A 45 -4.14 -5.90 -7.08
C SER A 45 -3.54 -6.44 -5.77
N SER A 46 -4.02 -7.59 -5.29
CA SER A 46 -3.46 -8.23 -4.09
C SER A 46 -2.04 -8.76 -4.30
N GLN A 47 -1.70 -9.24 -5.51
CA GLN A 47 -0.33 -9.60 -5.87
C GLN A 47 0.60 -8.39 -5.86
N ALA A 48 0.21 -7.27 -6.46
CA ALA A 48 1.00 -6.04 -6.45
C ALA A 48 1.29 -5.55 -5.02
N LEU A 49 0.31 -5.63 -4.11
CA LEU A 49 0.51 -5.29 -2.70
C LEU A 49 1.44 -6.27 -1.98
N ARG A 50 1.34 -7.57 -2.26
CA ARG A 50 2.24 -8.59 -1.70
C ARG A 50 3.68 -8.41 -2.18
N ASP A 51 3.88 -8.01 -3.42
CA ASP A 51 5.21 -7.73 -3.98
C ASP A 51 5.84 -6.48 -3.34
N LEU A 52 5.05 -5.43 -3.11
CA LEU A 52 5.48 -4.25 -2.35
C LEU A 52 5.82 -4.59 -0.89
N GLN A 53 4.99 -5.42 -0.25
CA GLN A 53 5.21 -5.85 1.13
C GLN A 53 6.44 -6.76 1.29
N SER A 54 6.69 -7.65 0.34
CA SER A 54 7.84 -8.57 0.39
C SER A 54 9.17 -7.86 0.12
N SER A 55 9.16 -6.76 -0.66
CA SER A 55 10.34 -5.94 -0.93
C SER A 55 10.66 -4.91 0.16
N ALA A 56 9.69 -4.50 0.97
CA ALA A 56 9.85 -3.57 2.09
C ALA A 56 10.89 -4.00 3.16
N PRO A 57 10.93 -5.25 3.66
CA PRO A 57 11.95 -5.66 4.63
C PRO A 57 13.36 -5.69 4.03
N ALA A 58 13.48 -6.01 2.73
CA ALA A 58 14.76 -6.01 2.04
C ALA A 58 15.30 -4.59 1.81
N SER A 59 14.44 -3.64 1.44
CA SER A 59 14.81 -2.23 1.27
C SER A 59 15.20 -1.59 2.61
N ALA A 60 14.48 -1.89 3.70
CA ALA A 60 14.81 -1.40 5.03
C ALA A 60 16.21 -1.85 5.50
N ARG A 61 16.58 -3.12 5.25
CA ARG A 61 17.92 -3.64 5.57
C ARG A 61 19.01 -2.95 4.75
N ARG A 62 18.78 -2.76 3.45
CA ARG A 62 19.73 -2.03 2.58
C ARG A 62 19.93 -0.59 3.04
N GLU A 63 18.87 0.08 3.46
CA GLU A 63 18.96 1.46 3.91
C GLU A 63 19.68 1.59 5.26
N ALA A 64 19.44 0.66 6.19
CA ALA A 64 20.18 0.60 7.45
C ALA A 64 21.69 0.37 7.22
N ALA A 65 22.05 -0.58 6.35
CA ALA A 65 23.43 -0.85 5.98
C ALA A 65 24.09 0.36 5.30
N ALA A 66 23.38 1.04 4.40
CA ALA A 66 23.87 2.26 3.76
C ALA A 66 24.14 3.39 4.75
N ARG A 67 23.29 3.57 5.77
CA ARG A 67 23.50 4.55 6.84
C ARG A 67 24.73 4.24 7.65
N GLN A 68 24.94 2.97 8.00
CA GLN A 68 26.15 2.54 8.71
C GLN A 68 27.40 2.81 7.87
N LEU A 69 27.41 2.40 6.59
CA LEU A 69 28.54 2.60 5.70
C LEU A 69 28.89 4.09 5.50
N CYS A 70 27.88 4.95 5.34
CA CYS A 70 28.12 6.38 5.21
C CYS A 70 28.63 7.01 6.52
N ALA A 71 28.15 6.54 7.67
CA ALA A 71 28.65 6.99 8.96
C ALA A 71 30.12 6.58 9.20
N GLU A 72 30.50 5.37 8.77
CA GLU A 72 31.87 4.87 8.85
C GLU A 72 32.83 5.62 7.93
N THR A 73 32.41 5.91 6.69
CA THR A 73 33.28 6.52 5.66
C THR A 73 33.41 8.03 5.77
N ARG A 74 32.36 8.75 6.18
CA ARG A 74 32.35 10.23 6.26
C ARG A 74 32.21 10.80 7.68
N GLY A 75 31.90 9.95 8.67
CA GLY A 75 31.68 10.37 10.06
C GLY A 75 30.20 10.55 10.41
N ALA A 76 29.95 10.69 11.72
CA ALA A 76 28.60 10.85 12.26
C ALA A 76 27.90 12.09 11.69
N GLY A 77 26.71 11.90 11.10
CA GLY A 77 25.92 12.96 10.48
C GLY A 77 25.96 13.01 8.94
N ALA A 78 26.65 12.06 8.29
CA ALA A 78 26.53 11.90 6.84
C ALA A 78 25.10 11.51 6.42
N SER A 79 24.54 12.21 5.44
CA SER A 79 23.27 11.85 4.81
C SER A 79 23.47 10.79 3.74
N VAL A 80 22.48 9.91 3.61
CA VAL A 80 22.45 8.80 2.66
C VAL A 80 21.52 9.15 1.51
N ARG A 81 22.00 9.01 0.27
CA ARG A 81 21.17 9.13 -0.94
C ARG A 81 21.54 8.04 -1.93
N TRP A 82 20.53 7.35 -2.46
CA TRP A 82 20.71 6.41 -3.58
C TRP A 82 20.51 7.13 -4.91
N SER A 83 21.40 6.87 -5.88
CA SER A 83 21.21 7.30 -7.25
C SER A 83 20.24 6.35 -7.99
N PRO A 84 19.54 6.79 -9.03
CA PRO A 84 18.66 5.94 -9.85
C PRO A 84 19.37 4.74 -10.48
N GLU A 85 20.68 4.82 -10.66
CA GLU A 85 21.59 3.81 -11.19
C GLU A 85 22.03 2.79 -10.11
N GLY A 86 21.62 3.00 -8.86
CA GLY A 86 21.92 2.11 -7.74
C GLY A 86 23.24 2.43 -7.01
N HIS A 87 23.85 3.59 -7.25
CA HIS A 87 25.05 3.99 -6.53
C HIS A 87 24.70 4.64 -5.18
N LEU A 88 25.50 4.34 -4.16
CA LEU A 88 25.36 4.94 -2.84
C LEU A 88 26.15 6.27 -2.77
N ILE A 89 25.43 7.37 -2.54
CA ILE A 89 26.01 8.71 -2.38
C ILE A 89 25.90 9.11 -0.91
N CYS A 90 27.04 9.15 -0.23
CA CYS A 90 27.14 9.74 1.10
C CYS A 90 27.40 11.24 0.96
N SER A 91 26.63 12.09 1.65
CA SER A 91 26.78 13.55 1.65
C SER A 91 27.04 14.06 3.06
N LEU A 92 28.00 14.97 3.26
CA LEU A 92 28.10 15.67 4.55
C LEU A 92 27.13 16.86 4.51
N PRO A 93 26.53 17.27 5.64
CA PRO A 93 25.79 18.52 5.69
C PRO A 93 26.73 19.65 5.25
N ASN A 94 26.29 20.43 4.26
CA ASN A 94 27.03 21.58 3.76
C ASN A 94 27.20 22.55 4.93
N ARG A 95 28.39 22.64 5.54
CA ARG A 95 28.70 23.77 6.39
C ARG A 95 28.83 24.97 5.45
N PRO A 96 28.02 26.03 5.60
CA PRO A 96 28.22 27.22 4.79
C PRO A 96 29.66 27.68 5.04
N THR A 97 30.47 27.66 3.98
CA THR A 97 31.79 28.28 3.99
C THR A 97 31.57 29.73 4.40
N PRO A 98 32.17 30.25 5.49
CA PRO A 98 32.08 31.67 5.76
C PRO A 98 32.64 32.39 4.53
N LEU A 99 31.81 33.19 3.87
CA LEU A 99 32.23 34.07 2.79
C LEU A 99 33.26 35.03 3.40
N SER A 100 34.55 34.72 3.27
CA SER A 100 35.62 35.65 3.56
C SER A 100 35.49 36.78 2.55
N GLN A 101 34.85 37.87 2.99
CA GLN A 101 34.84 39.14 2.31
C GLN A 101 36.29 39.57 2.11
N HIS A 102 36.86 39.29 0.94
CA HIS A 102 38.03 40.03 0.48
C HIS A 102 37.57 41.44 0.11
N ALA A 103 37.35 42.25 1.15
CA ALA A 103 37.43 43.70 1.06
C ALA A 103 38.87 44.03 0.66
N LYS A 104 39.06 44.53 -0.56
CA LYS A 104 40.30 45.16 -0.97
C LYS A 104 40.03 46.66 -1.10
N ALA A 105 40.76 47.41 -0.28
CA ALA A 105 40.89 48.86 -0.27
C ALA A 105 41.45 49.42 -1.58
#